data_AF-A0A1F4W1W0-F1
#
_entry.id   AF-A0A1F4W1W0-F1
#
_cell.length_a   1.000
_cell.length_b   1.000
_cell.length_c   1.000
_cell.angle_alpha   90.00
_cell.angle_beta   90.00
_cell.angle_gamma   90.00
#
_symmetry.space_group_name_H-M   'P 1'
#
loop_
_entity.id
_entity.type
_entity.pdbx_description
1 polymer ?
#
loop_
_entity_poly.entity_id
_entity_poly.type
_entity_poly.pdbx_seq_one_letter_code
_entity_poly.pdbx_strand_id
1 'polypeptide(L)'
;MILDQLKSKVFDYQKAGDNLRLGVLRFVLSEIKYKEIELRSQKQEITDEIAFKVLRKQIKNTREALDTAEKANRSDLAIKHKDELAVLDEYAKLFPFDLNLDGRPANANQ
;
A
#
# COMPACT_ATOMS: atom_id res chain seq x y z
N MET A 1 -2.76 -3.79 -14.75
CA MET A 1 -1.74 -3.08 -13.96
C MET A 1 -2.34 -2.72 -12.60
N ILE A 2 -1.55 -2.75 -11.54
CA ILE A 2 -1.99 -2.48 -10.15
C ILE A 2 -2.59 -1.08 -10.02
N LEU A 3 -2.01 -0.09 -10.73
CA LEU A 3 -2.48 1.29 -10.76
C LEU A 3 -3.93 1.40 -11.25
N ASP A 4 -4.28 0.70 -12.32
CA ASP A 4 -5.63 0.76 -12.90
C ASP A 4 -6.65 0.10 -11.97
N GLN A 5 -6.27 -0.99 -11.31
CA GLN A 5 -7.10 -1.66 -10.31
C GLN A 5 -7.35 -0.76 -9.09
N LEU A 6 -6.32 -0.09 -8.56
CA LEU A 6 -6.46 0.87 -7.47
C LEU A 6 -7.36 2.06 -7.86
N LYS A 7 -7.20 2.60 -9.08
CA LYS A 7 -8.06 3.66 -9.61
C LYS A 7 -9.52 3.21 -9.77
N SER A 8 -9.75 2.01 -10.29
CA SER A 8 -11.10 1.44 -10.40
C SER A 8 -11.76 1.33 -9.03
N LYS A 9 -11.03 0.86 -8.02
CA LYS A 9 -11.56 0.70 -6.66
C LYS A 9 -11.87 2.02 -5.96
N VAL A 10 -11.08 3.07 -6.23
CA VAL A 10 -11.43 4.44 -5.79
C VAL A 10 -12.80 4.85 -6.32
N PHE A 11 -13.11 4.56 -7.58
CA PHE A 11 -14.41 4.88 -8.16
C PHE A 11 -15.54 4.05 -7.53
N ASP A 12 -15.33 2.76 -7.31
CA ASP A 12 -16.29 1.88 -6.63
C ASP A 12 -16.64 2.40 -5.23
N TYR A 13 -15.64 2.76 -4.42
CA TYR A 13 -15.87 3.27 -3.07
C TYR A 13 -16.44 4.67 -3.02
N GLN A 14 -16.08 5.51 -4.00
CA GLN A 14 -16.71 6.81 -4.13
C GLN A 14 -18.22 6.68 -4.38
N LYS A 15 -18.65 5.70 -5.18
CA LYS A 15 -20.07 5.39 -5.38
C LYS A 15 -20.73 4.79 -4.15
N ALA A 16 -20.01 3.92 -3.43
CA ALA A 16 -20.52 3.26 -2.23
C ALA A 16 -20.54 4.16 -0.99
N GLY A 17 -19.90 5.34 -1.02
CA GLY A 17 -19.77 6.22 0.13
C GLY A 17 -18.81 5.71 1.21
N ASP A 18 -17.93 4.76 0.87
CA ASP A 18 -16.94 4.20 1.80
C ASP A 18 -15.75 5.15 1.93
N ASN A 19 -15.91 6.16 2.79
CA ASN A 19 -14.92 7.22 2.98
C ASN A 19 -13.58 6.72 3.52
N LEU A 20 -13.59 5.66 4.34
CA LEU A 20 -12.37 5.07 4.90
C LEU A 20 -11.54 4.45 3.79
N ARG A 21 -12.12 3.51 3.02
CA ARG A 21 -11.39 2.84 1.94
C ARG A 21 -10.99 3.81 0.84
N LEU A 22 -11.86 4.77 0.53
CA LEU A 22 -11.58 5.84 -0.42
C LEU A 22 -10.36 6.68 -0.01
N GLY A 23 -10.30 7.10 1.26
CA GLY A 23 -9.19 7.87 1.80
C GLY A 23 -7.87 7.12 1.73
N VAL A 24 -7.87 5.87 2.20
CA VAL A 24 -6.69 4.99 2.18
C VAL A 24 -6.16 4.79 0.75
N LEU A 25 -7.04 4.46 -0.19
CA LEU A 25 -6.62 4.22 -1.58
C LEU A 25 -6.10 5.48 -2.28
N ARG A 26 -6.74 6.64 -2.07
CA ARG A 26 -6.26 7.91 -2.63
C ARG A 26 -4.88 8.28 -2.07
N PHE A 27 -4.65 8.00 -0.79
CA PHE A 27 -3.35 8.18 -0.18
C PHE A 27 -2.28 7.30 -0.84
N VAL A 28 -2.55 5.99 -0.97
CA VAL A 28 -1.63 5.05 -1.63
C VAL A 28 -1.34 5.46 -3.09
N LEU A 29 -2.34 5.88 -3.86
CA LEU A 29 -2.15 6.38 -5.22
C LEU A 29 -1.28 7.63 -5.27
N SER A 30 -1.38 8.50 -4.26
CA SER A 30 -0.54 9.69 -4.14
C SER A 30 0.91 9.29 -3.90
N GLU A 31 1.16 8.35 -2.98
CA GLU A 31 2.51 7.81 -2.73
C GLU A 31 3.11 7.13 -3.97
N ILE A 32 2.31 6.40 -4.74
CA ILE A 32 2.76 5.79 -6.01
C ILE A 32 3.14 6.88 -7.01
N LYS A 33 2.35 7.96 -7.11
CA LYS A 33 2.66 9.10 -7.98
C LYS A 33 3.92 9.84 -7.55
N TYR A 34 4.14 10.01 -6.24
CA TYR A 34 5.39 10.54 -5.72
C TYR A 34 6.57 9.65 -6.13
N LYS A 35 6.43 8.33 -5.99
CA LYS A 35 7.48 7.39 -6.42
C LYS A 35 7.74 7.45 -7.92
N GLU A 36 6.70 7.57 -8.73
CA GLU A 36 6.81 7.75 -10.18
C GLU A 36 7.62 9.01 -10.53
N ILE A 37 7.36 10.14 -9.87
CA ILE A 37 8.12 11.39 -10.07
C ILE A 37 9.61 11.18 -9.71
N GLU A 38 9.89 10.48 -8.61
CA GLU A 38 11.26 10.15 -8.20
C GLU A 38 11.97 9.30 -9.26
N LEU A 39 11.31 8.26 -9.78
CA LEU A 39 11.87 7.36 -10.80
C LEU A 39 12.12 8.06 -12.14
N ARG A 40 11.30 9.04 -12.52
CA ARG A 40 11.49 9.82 -13.76
C ARG A 40 12.85 10.53 -13.76
N SER A 41 13.32 11.02 -12.61
CA SER A 41 14.65 11.63 -12.51
C SER A 41 15.79 10.63 -12.79
N GLN A 42 15.50 9.34 -12.61
CA GLN A 42 16.41 8.21 -12.82
C GLN A 42 16.18 7.52 -14.18
N LYS A 43 15.31 8.08 -15.05
CA LYS A 43 14.88 7.48 -16.32
C LYS A 43 14.28 6.07 -16.15
N GLN A 44 13.63 5.82 -15.02
CA GLN A 44 12.92 4.58 -14.72
C GLN A 44 11.41 4.81 -14.77
N GLU A 45 10.67 3.77 -15.12
CA GLU A 45 9.20 3.78 -15.15
C GLU A 45 8.62 3.11 -13.90
N ILE A 46 7.41 3.52 -13.53
CA ILE A 46 6.66 2.86 -12.47
C ILE A 46 6.16 1.50 -13.00
N THR A 47 6.57 0.42 -12.32
CA THR A 47 6.09 -0.93 -12.60
C THR A 47 5.11 -1.40 -11.53
N ASP A 48 4.34 -2.44 -11.83
CA ASP A 48 3.42 -3.03 -10.84
C ASP A 48 4.16 -3.51 -9.58
N GLU A 49 5.39 -4.03 -9.73
CA GLU A 49 6.24 -4.43 -8.61
C GLU A 49 6.62 -3.24 -7.73
N ILE A 50 7.01 -2.11 -8.33
CA ILE A 50 7.37 -0.92 -7.58
C ILE A 50 6.15 -0.32 -6.88
N ALA A 51 5.01 -0.26 -7.55
CA ALA A 51 3.77 0.21 -6.95
C ALA A 51 3.33 -0.70 -5.79
N PHE A 52 3.50 -2.02 -5.89
CA PHE A 52 3.25 -2.93 -4.79
C PHE A 52 4.24 -2.74 -3.62
N LYS A 53 5.52 -2.45 -3.90
CA LYS A 53 6.49 -2.05 -2.85
C LYS A 53 6.05 -0.80 -2.10
N VAL A 54 5.47 0.19 -2.79
CA VAL A 54 4.89 1.38 -2.15
C VAL A 54 3.73 1.01 -1.22
N LEU A 55 2.80 0.14 -1.66
CA LEU A 55 1.71 -0.36 -0.82
C LEU A 55 2.23 -1.07 0.44
N ARG A 56 3.24 -1.94 0.29
CA ARG A 56 3.87 -2.65 1.42
C ARG A 56 4.59 -1.72 2.39
N LYS A 57 5.27 -0.69 1.87
CA LYS A 57 5.86 0.37 2.68
C LYS A 57 4.78 1.07 3.50
N GLN A 58 3.63 1.36 2.89
CA GLN A 58 2.52 2.01 3.60
C GLN A 58 1.95 1.13 4.73
N ILE A 59 1.78 -0.17 4.50
CA ILE A 59 1.40 -1.14 5.55
C ILE A 59 2.36 -1.07 6.74
N LYS A 60 3.68 -1.08 6.46
CA LYS A 60 4.70 -0.99 7.50
C LYS A 60 4.59 0.32 8.28
N ASN A 61 4.50 1.45 7.59
CA ASN A 61 4.38 2.77 8.22
C ASN A 61 3.12 2.88 9.10
N THR A 62 1.97 2.36 8.64
CA THR A 62 0.73 2.36 9.42
C THR A 62 0.82 1.46 10.66
N ARG A 63 1.54 0.32 10.58
CA ARG A 63 1.81 -0.54 11.76
C ARG A 63 2.68 0.18 12.79
N GLU A 64 3.72 0.89 12.35
CA GLU A 64 4.59 1.67 13.23
C GLU A 64 3.83 2.84 13.88
N ALA A 65 2.96 3.52 13.13
CA ALA A 65 2.10 4.59 13.64
C ALA A 65 1.07 4.06 14.66
N LEU A 66 0.50 2.87 14.41
CA LEU A 66 -0.38 2.18 15.35
C LEU A 66 0.33 1.89 16.67
N ASP A 67 1.48 1.24 16.63
CA ASP A 67 2.27 0.91 17.82
C ASP A 67 2.64 2.18 18.61
N THR A 68 3.01 3.25 17.91
CA THR A 68 3.29 4.55 18.53
C THR A 68 2.05 5.14 19.21
N ALA A 69 0.88 5.08 18.56
CA ALA A 69 -0.37 5.57 19.11
C ALA A 69 -0.82 4.78 20.35
N GLU A 70 -0.65 3.45 20.33
CA GLU A 70 -0.94 2.56 21.47
C GLU A 70 -0.03 2.88 22.66
N LYS A 71 1.29 3.04 22.42
CA LYS A 71 2.26 3.44 23.45
C LYS A 71 1.97 4.82 24.03
N ALA A 72 1.44 5.74 23.22
CA ALA A 72 1.03 7.07 23.64
C ALA A 72 -0.36 7.13 24.30
N ASN A 73 -1.05 6.00 24.49
CA ASN A 73 -2.43 5.91 24.99
C ASN A 73 -3.45 6.72 24.17
N ARG A 74 -3.17 6.97 22.87
CA ARG A 74 -4.05 7.68 21.92
C ARG A 74 -4.99 6.70 21.23
N SER A 75 -6.00 6.25 21.97
CA SER A 75 -6.94 5.22 21.51
C SER A 75 -7.71 5.62 20.25
N ASP A 76 -8.03 6.91 20.10
CA ASP A 76 -8.65 7.49 18.91
C ASP A 76 -7.82 7.23 17.65
N LEU A 77 -6.51 7.47 17.76
CA LEU A 77 -5.57 7.32 16.66
C LEU A 77 -5.24 5.84 16.40
N ALA A 78 -5.15 5.03 17.45
CA ALA A 78 -4.92 3.60 17.33
C ALA A 78 -6.07 2.89 16.60
N ILE A 79 -7.33 3.23 16.89
CA ILE A 79 -8.50 2.68 16.18
C ILE A 79 -8.42 3.06 14.69
N LYS A 80 -8.19 4.34 14.40
CA LYS A 80 -8.05 4.82 13.02
C LYS A 80 -6.97 4.05 12.26
N HIS A 81 -5.78 3.88 12.84
CA HIS A 81 -4.69 3.15 12.17
C HIS A 81 -4.97 1.66 12.01
N LYS A 82 -5.69 1.02 12.94
CA LYS A 82 -6.16 -0.37 12.78
C LYS A 82 -7.11 -0.50 11.59
N ASP A 83 -8.04 0.42 11.46
CA ASP A 83 -9.00 0.43 10.35
C ASP A 83 -8.29 0.66 9.01
N GLU A 84 -7.38 1.63 8.94
CA GLU A 84 -6.56 1.88 7.76
C GLU A 84 -5.69 0.66 7.39
N LEU A 85 -5.08 0.02 8.39
CA LEU A 85 -4.26 -1.17 8.19
C LEU A 85 -5.06 -2.35 7.63
N ALA A 86 -6.27 -2.57 8.15
CA ALA A 86 -7.15 -3.63 7.66
C ALA A 86 -7.48 -3.44 6.17
N VAL A 87 -7.76 -2.21 5.74
CA VAL A 87 -7.97 -1.88 4.33
C VAL A 87 -6.71 -2.15 3.51
N LEU A 88 -5.53 -1.67 3.96
CA LEU A 88 -4.28 -1.89 3.24
C LEU A 88 -3.94 -3.39 3.08
N ASP A 89 -4.16 -4.20 4.13
CA ASP A 89 -3.93 -5.65 4.09
C ASP A 89 -4.96 -6.38 3.19
N GLU A 90 -6.22 -5.93 3.15
CA GLU A 90 -7.22 -6.41 2.18
C GLU A 90 -6.73 -6.18 0.74
N TYR A 91 -6.22 -4.98 0.47
CA TYR A 91 -5.70 -4.60 -0.84
C TYR A 91 -4.45 -5.37 -1.25
N ALA A 92 -3.52 -5.58 -0.33
CA ALA A 92 -2.31 -6.34 -0.61
C ALA A 92 -2.62 -7.78 -1.05
N LYS A 93 -3.67 -8.42 -0.49
CA LYS A 93 -4.07 -9.79 -0.86
C LYS A 93 -4.63 -9.91 -2.28
N LEU A 94 -5.17 -8.83 -2.85
CA LEU A 94 -5.66 -8.81 -4.23
C LEU A 94 -4.53 -8.85 -5.27
N PHE A 95 -3.29 -8.60 -4.84
CA PHE A 95 -2.11 -8.59 -5.70
C PHE A 95 -1.09 -9.59 -5.15
N PRO A 96 -1.10 -10.85 -5.60
CA PRO A 96 -0.11 -11.84 -5.21
C PRO A 96 1.22 -11.58 -5.94
N PHE A 97 1.86 -10.45 -5.66
CA PHE A 97 3.29 -10.31 -5.92
C PHE A 97 4.01 -11.03 -4.80
N ASP A 98 4.44 -12.26 -5.08
CA ASP A 98 5.37 -12.95 -4.21
C ASP A 98 6.73 -12.24 -4.33
N LEU A 99 6.98 -11.32 -3.40
CA LEU A 99 8.27 -10.62 -3.28
C LEU A 99 9.29 -11.45 -2.48
N ASN A 100 9.18 -12.78 -2.48
CA ASN A 100 10.37 -13.65 -2.35
C ASN A 100 11.24 -13.51 -3.63
N LEU A 101 11.61 -12.27 -3.93
CA LEU A 101 12.63 -11.86 -4.88
C LEU A 101 13.61 -10.99 -4.07
N ASP A 102 14.11 -11.53 -2.97
CA ASP A 102 15.35 -11.10 -2.32
C ASP A 102 16.58 -11.54 -3.16
N GLY A 103 16.43 -11.70 -4.48
CA GLY A 103 17.52 -12.06 -5.37
C GLY A 103 18.11 -13.46 -5.13
N ARG A 104 17.47 -14.31 -4.33
CA ARG A 104 17.88 -15.72 -4.25
C ARG A 104 17.33 -16.45 -5.47
N PRO A 105 18.18 -17.07 -6.30
CA PRO A 105 17.67 -17.91 -7.36
C PRO A 105 16.83 -19.01 -6.73
N ALA A 106 15.57 -19.13 -7.15
CA ALA A 106 14.79 -20.35 -7.04
C ALA A 106 15.47 -21.37 -7.94
N ASN A 107 16.62 -21.91 -7.49
CA ASN A 107 17.41 -23.02 -8.02
C ASN A 107 18.67 -23.18 -7.15
N ALA A 108 18.51 -23.73 -5.95
CA ALA A 108 19.56 -24.55 -5.35
C ALA A 108 18.98 -25.96 -5.27
N ASN A 109 19.32 -26.75 -6.29
CA ASN A 109 18.91 -28.14 -6.47
C ASN A 109 19.21 -28.99 -5.23
N GLN A 110 18.38 -30.03 -5.08
CA GLN A 110 18.69 -31.41 -4.66
C GLN A 110 19.76 -31.63 -3.59
#